data_AF-X0WUF6-F1
#
_entry.id   AF-X0WUF6-F1
#
_cell.length_a   1.000
_cell.length_b   1.000
_cell.length_c   1.000
_cell.angle_alpha   90.00
_cell.angle_beta   90.00
_cell.angle_gamma   90.00
#
_symmetry.space_group_name_H-M   'P 1'
#
loop_
_entity.id
_entity.type
_entity.pdbx_description
1 polymer ?
#
loop_
_entity_poly.entity_id
_entity_poly.type
_entity_poly.pdbx_seq_one_letter_code
_entity_poly.pdbx_strand_id
1 'polypeptide(L)'
;VGKEFSEFKEKISKIGKKLKLMSKEISSEFINIQNELEKAMAPIIDAIKDLPTELEYSQKNYLFDNGWYISYDMSISDVKLMAELKRKNKIQDLEILLLNHAKNLIPEIKKKIHLEFPDREKIISDAISAHDEKRFTLSIPIFLIQAEGICREILETSPYFTRGKKGENIIKKKIEEVLNRYSVKGIRPKFDSITNIFLNHLLNETEITKKTNGISVKSQGVHRQSIIHGWNINYPNEKNSLKAICFLNYIICLKLI
;
A
#
# COMPACT_ATOMS: atom_id res chain seq x y z
N VAL A 1 -2.94 -11.63 -75.19
CA VAL A 1 -3.87 -11.06 -74.18
C VAL A 1 -4.46 -12.12 -73.23
N GLY A 2 -5.06 -13.23 -73.71
CA GLY A 2 -5.71 -14.22 -72.81
C GLY A 2 -4.80 -15.05 -71.89
N LYS A 3 -3.56 -15.37 -72.31
CA LYS A 3 -2.64 -16.24 -71.55
C LYS A 3 -1.94 -15.50 -70.39
N GLU A 4 -1.45 -14.29 -70.63
CA GLU A 4 -0.84 -13.44 -69.59
C GLU A 4 -1.84 -13.02 -68.51
N PHE A 5 -3.10 -12.78 -68.88
CA PHE A 5 -4.15 -12.45 -67.93
C PHE A 5 -4.54 -13.65 -67.05
N SER A 6 -4.46 -14.86 -67.60
CA SER A 6 -4.63 -16.12 -66.85
C SER A 6 -3.51 -16.32 -65.83
N GLU A 7 -2.24 -16.18 -66.26
CA GLU A 7 -1.07 -16.32 -65.38
C GLU A 7 -1.05 -15.27 -64.26
N PHE A 8 -1.48 -14.05 -64.55
CA PHE A 8 -1.62 -12.98 -63.55
C PHE A 8 -2.68 -13.32 -62.49
N LYS A 9 -3.86 -13.80 -62.89
CA LYS A 9 -4.90 -14.27 -61.96
C LYS A 9 -4.42 -15.42 -61.08
N GLU A 10 -3.65 -16.34 -61.63
CA GLU A 10 -3.11 -17.49 -60.89
C GLU A 10 -2.07 -17.05 -59.84
N LYS A 11 -1.21 -16.09 -60.17
CA LYS A 11 -0.27 -15.47 -59.22
C LYS A 11 -0.99 -14.74 -58.08
N ILE A 12 -1.99 -13.91 -58.37
CA ILE A 12 -2.81 -13.22 -57.36
C ILE A 12 -3.50 -14.23 -56.44
N SER A 13 -4.04 -15.32 -56.99
CA SER A 13 -4.68 -16.39 -56.22
C SER A 13 -3.70 -17.11 -55.27
N LYS A 14 -2.48 -17.40 -55.73
CA LYS A 14 -1.41 -17.98 -54.88
C LYS A 14 -1.00 -17.05 -53.74
N ILE A 15 -0.87 -15.74 -54.01
CA ILE A 15 -0.56 -14.73 -53.00
C ILE A 15 -1.69 -14.64 -51.96
N GLY A 16 -2.95 -14.59 -52.40
CA GLY A 16 -4.11 -14.56 -51.52
C GLY A 16 -4.22 -15.78 -50.61
N LYS A 17 -3.91 -16.99 -51.13
CA LYS A 17 -3.84 -18.21 -50.31
C LYS A 17 -2.74 -18.16 -49.26
N LYS A 18 -1.54 -17.66 -49.63
CA LYS A 18 -0.40 -17.54 -48.72
C LYS A 18 -0.68 -16.55 -47.59
N LEU A 19 -1.27 -15.40 -47.89
CA LEU A 19 -1.68 -14.41 -46.88
C LEU A 19 -2.72 -14.97 -45.91
N LYS A 20 -3.67 -15.78 -46.40
CA LYS A 20 -4.71 -16.41 -45.56
C LYS A 20 -4.16 -17.50 -44.63
N LEU A 21 -3.09 -18.19 -45.05
CA LEU A 21 -2.35 -19.15 -44.22
C LEU A 21 -1.56 -18.41 -43.13
N MET A 22 -0.80 -17.39 -43.50
CA MET A 22 -0.05 -16.56 -42.54
C MET A 22 -0.97 -15.89 -41.50
N SER A 23 -2.14 -15.39 -41.92
CA SER A 23 -3.10 -14.81 -40.96
C SER A 23 -3.65 -15.85 -39.98
N LYS A 24 -3.84 -17.10 -40.42
CA LYS A 24 -4.29 -18.19 -39.54
C LYS A 24 -3.20 -18.59 -38.55
N GLU A 25 -1.96 -18.68 -39.00
CA GLU A 25 -0.79 -18.99 -38.16
C GLU A 25 -0.63 -17.93 -37.07
N ILE A 26 -0.63 -16.64 -37.43
CA ILE A 26 -0.55 -15.52 -36.48
C ILE A 26 -1.71 -15.58 -35.46
N SER A 27 -2.93 -15.82 -35.91
CA SER A 27 -4.08 -15.95 -34.99
C SER A 27 -3.93 -17.13 -34.05
N SER A 28 -3.41 -18.27 -34.52
CA SER A 28 -3.20 -19.44 -33.68
C SER A 28 -2.08 -19.24 -32.65
N GLU A 29 -1.00 -18.55 -33.02
CA GLU A 29 0.06 -18.16 -32.10
C GLU A 29 -0.45 -17.19 -31.04
N PHE A 30 -1.28 -16.22 -31.43
CA PHE A 30 -1.89 -15.28 -30.49
C PHE A 30 -2.81 -15.98 -29.48
N ILE A 31 -3.61 -16.95 -29.92
CA ILE A 31 -4.45 -17.78 -29.04
C ILE A 31 -3.58 -18.61 -28.08
N ASN A 32 -2.47 -19.18 -28.56
CA ASN A 32 -1.56 -19.91 -27.69
C ASN A 32 -0.90 -19.02 -26.64
N ILE A 33 -0.45 -17.82 -27.02
CA ILE A 33 0.11 -16.83 -26.07
C ILE A 33 -0.94 -16.45 -25.02
N GLN A 34 -2.19 -16.22 -25.44
CA GLN A 34 -3.28 -15.92 -24.51
C GLN A 34 -3.53 -17.08 -23.54
N ASN A 35 -3.59 -18.31 -24.04
CA ASN A 35 -3.81 -19.50 -23.20
C ASN A 35 -2.66 -19.74 -22.20
N GLU A 36 -1.41 -19.53 -22.62
CA GLU A 36 -0.25 -19.65 -21.74
C GLU A 36 -0.23 -18.53 -20.68
N LEU A 37 -0.61 -17.31 -21.05
CA LEU A 37 -0.81 -16.21 -20.10
C LEU A 37 -1.91 -16.53 -19.09
N GLU A 38 -3.07 -17.03 -19.53
CA GLU A 38 -4.17 -17.41 -18.65
C GLU A 38 -3.76 -18.51 -17.66
N LYS A 39 -3.04 -19.54 -18.13
CA LYS A 39 -2.48 -20.60 -17.25
C LYS A 39 -1.48 -20.06 -16.24
N ALA A 40 -0.60 -19.14 -16.66
CA ALA A 40 0.38 -18.52 -15.77
C ALA A 40 -0.29 -17.59 -14.72
N MET A 41 -1.37 -16.91 -15.10
CA MET A 41 -2.11 -15.99 -14.23
C MET A 41 -3.10 -16.69 -13.30
N ALA A 42 -3.66 -17.84 -13.67
CA ALA A 42 -4.62 -18.58 -12.85
C ALA A 42 -4.21 -18.77 -11.38
N PRO A 43 -2.99 -19.29 -11.05
CA PRO A 43 -2.58 -19.43 -9.65
C PRO A 43 -2.41 -18.09 -8.93
N ILE A 44 -2.07 -17.01 -9.64
CA ILE A 44 -1.99 -15.66 -9.08
C ILE A 44 -3.40 -15.13 -8.76
N ILE A 45 -4.34 -15.29 -9.70
CA ILE A 45 -5.74 -14.91 -9.53
C ILE A 45 -6.35 -15.63 -8.33
N ASP A 46 -6.15 -16.95 -8.23
CA ASP A 46 -6.62 -17.72 -7.08
C ASP A 46 -5.95 -17.28 -5.77
N ALA A 47 -4.66 -16.95 -5.80
CA ALA A 47 -3.96 -16.46 -4.63
C ALA A 47 -4.44 -15.08 -4.15
N ILE A 48 -4.89 -14.18 -5.05
CA ILE A 48 -5.35 -12.83 -4.69
C ILE A 48 -6.87 -12.73 -4.51
N LYS A 49 -7.62 -13.76 -4.89
CA LYS A 49 -9.09 -13.76 -4.85
C LYS A 49 -9.65 -13.43 -3.47
N ASP A 50 -9.05 -14.01 -2.43
CA ASP A 50 -9.48 -13.83 -1.05
C ASP A 50 -8.76 -12.68 -0.33
N LEU A 51 -7.77 -12.06 -0.98
CA LEU A 51 -6.92 -11.03 -0.39
C LEU A 51 -7.72 -9.83 0.16
N PRO A 52 -8.75 -9.27 -0.51
CA PRO A 52 -9.54 -8.19 0.06
C PRO A 52 -10.19 -8.58 1.39
N THR A 53 -10.78 -9.78 1.45
CA THR A 53 -11.44 -10.29 2.66
C THR A 53 -10.43 -10.53 3.78
N GLU A 54 -9.27 -11.11 3.46
CA GLU A 54 -8.19 -11.36 4.42
C GLU A 54 -7.59 -10.05 4.95
N LEU A 55 -7.40 -9.06 4.08
CA LEU A 55 -6.89 -7.74 4.44
C LEU A 55 -7.87 -7.01 5.36
N GLU A 56 -9.16 -6.95 5.00
CA GLU A 56 -10.19 -6.35 5.83
C GLU A 56 -10.29 -7.05 7.19
N TYR A 57 -10.30 -8.39 7.19
CA TYR A 57 -10.33 -9.18 8.41
C TYR A 57 -9.10 -8.94 9.28
N SER A 58 -7.90 -8.85 8.71
CA SER A 58 -6.67 -8.60 9.48
C SER A 58 -6.71 -7.23 10.19
N GLN A 59 -7.11 -6.18 9.47
CA GLN A 59 -7.10 -4.78 9.93
C GLN A 59 -8.07 -4.48 11.07
N LYS A 60 -9.32 -4.94 10.95
CA LYS A 60 -10.42 -4.54 11.84
C LYS A 60 -10.19 -4.96 13.29
N ASN A 61 -10.55 -4.15 14.28
CA ASN A 61 -10.47 -4.42 15.74
C ASN A 61 -9.07 -4.60 16.35
N TYR A 62 -8.12 -5.32 15.73
CA TYR A 62 -6.82 -5.56 16.36
C TYR A 62 -5.77 -4.54 15.95
N LEU A 63 -5.49 -4.42 14.64
CA LEU A 63 -4.44 -3.53 14.14
C LEU A 63 -4.78 -2.06 14.47
N PHE A 64 -6.04 -1.66 14.25
CA PHE A 64 -6.50 -0.28 14.52
C PHE A 64 -6.39 0.08 16.00
N ASP A 65 -6.90 -0.76 16.89
CA ASP A 65 -6.96 -0.50 18.33
C ASP A 65 -5.58 -0.59 18.99
N ASN A 66 -4.63 -1.30 18.36
CA ASN A 66 -3.27 -1.42 18.86
C ASN A 66 -2.28 -0.50 18.14
N GLY A 67 -2.71 0.31 17.17
CA GLY A 67 -1.84 1.26 16.48
C GLY A 67 -0.85 0.63 15.52
N TRP A 68 -1.16 -0.55 15.01
CA TRP A 68 -0.42 -1.17 13.93
C TRP A 68 -1.00 -0.73 12.59
N TYR A 69 -0.10 -0.48 11.64
CA TYR A 69 -0.44 -0.07 10.28
C TYR A 69 0.21 -1.05 9.30
N ILE A 70 -0.51 -1.34 8.24
CA ILE A 70 -0.02 -2.15 7.12
C ILE A 70 -0.14 -1.33 5.84
N SER A 71 0.78 -1.54 4.93
CA SER A 71 0.95 -0.75 3.71
C SER A 71 1.05 -1.64 2.48
N TYR A 72 0.95 -1.05 1.29
CA TYR A 72 0.87 -1.76 0.00
C TYR A 72 2.09 -2.64 -0.32
N ASP A 73 3.23 -2.36 0.31
CA ASP A 73 4.47 -3.10 0.19
C ASP A 73 4.56 -4.33 1.11
N MET A 74 3.52 -4.61 1.91
CA MET A 74 3.43 -5.85 2.67
C MET A 74 3.18 -7.03 1.74
N SER A 75 3.87 -8.15 2.00
CA SER A 75 3.71 -9.35 1.17
C SER A 75 2.32 -9.97 1.35
N ILE A 76 1.77 -10.52 0.26
CA ILE A 76 0.48 -11.24 0.29
C ILE A 76 0.54 -12.41 1.30
N SER A 77 1.68 -13.08 1.40
CA SER A 77 1.92 -14.16 2.36
C SER A 77 1.79 -13.69 3.81
N ASP A 78 2.31 -12.51 4.15
CA ASP A 78 2.17 -11.94 5.49
C ASP A 78 0.70 -11.58 5.78
N VAL A 79 -0.02 -11.01 4.81
CA VAL A 79 -1.46 -10.71 4.95
C VAL A 79 -2.27 -11.96 5.25
N LYS A 80 -2.02 -13.04 4.51
CA LYS A 80 -2.64 -14.36 4.73
C LYS A 80 -2.33 -14.91 6.11
N LEU A 81 -1.05 -14.88 6.50
CA LEU A 81 -0.60 -15.37 7.79
C LEU A 81 -1.22 -14.56 8.94
N MET A 82 -1.29 -13.24 8.83
CA MET A 82 -1.98 -12.40 9.82
C MET A 82 -3.45 -12.79 9.98
N ALA A 83 -4.17 -12.97 8.87
CA ALA A 83 -5.57 -13.38 8.89
C ALA A 83 -5.76 -14.77 9.51
N GLU A 84 -4.84 -15.71 9.25
CA GLU A 84 -4.84 -17.05 9.85
C GLU A 84 -4.56 -17.00 11.37
N LEU A 85 -3.50 -16.30 11.79
CA LEU A 85 -3.14 -16.17 13.21
C LEU A 85 -4.27 -15.55 14.00
N LYS A 86 -4.93 -14.54 13.44
CA LYS A 86 -6.10 -13.91 14.05
C LYS A 86 -7.30 -14.84 14.15
N ARG A 87 -7.62 -15.61 13.09
CA ARG A 87 -8.69 -16.64 13.12
C ARG A 87 -8.44 -17.70 14.20
N LYS A 88 -7.18 -18.08 14.40
CA LYS A 88 -6.74 -19.05 15.42
C LYS A 88 -6.54 -18.42 16.80
N ASN A 89 -6.85 -17.13 16.98
CA ASN A 89 -6.63 -16.36 18.20
C ASN A 89 -5.18 -16.41 18.74
N LYS A 90 -4.20 -16.54 17.84
CA LYS A 90 -2.76 -16.59 18.14
C LYS A 90 -2.15 -15.19 18.15
N ILE A 91 -2.59 -14.37 19.10
CA ILE A 91 -2.24 -12.93 19.14
C ILE A 91 -0.75 -12.69 19.39
N GLN A 92 -0.08 -13.55 20.15
CA GLN A 92 1.36 -13.42 20.40
C GLN A 92 2.18 -13.64 19.13
N ASP A 93 1.85 -14.66 18.35
CA ASP A 93 2.49 -14.94 17.06
C ASP A 93 2.25 -13.79 16.07
N LEU A 94 1.03 -13.22 16.08
CA LEU A 94 0.70 -12.05 15.26
C LEU A 94 1.55 -10.83 15.64
N GLU A 95 1.75 -10.58 16.93
CA GLU A 95 2.62 -9.50 17.42
C GLU A 95 4.08 -9.69 17.00
N ILE A 96 4.60 -10.92 17.07
CA ILE A 96 5.96 -11.23 16.61
C ILE A 96 6.09 -10.96 15.10
N LEU A 97 5.10 -11.38 14.31
CA LEU A 97 5.06 -11.12 12.87
C LEU A 97 5.09 -9.61 12.56
N LEU A 98 4.27 -8.81 13.24
CA LEU A 98 4.19 -7.37 13.06
C LEU A 98 5.49 -6.65 13.47
N LEU A 99 6.11 -7.08 14.58
CA LEU A 99 7.40 -6.55 15.03
C LEU A 99 8.51 -6.83 14.00
N ASN A 100 8.56 -8.06 13.48
CA ASN A 100 9.55 -8.44 12.47
C ASN A 100 9.32 -7.69 11.16
N HIS A 101 8.07 -7.57 10.73
CA HIS A 101 7.71 -6.75 9.56
C HIS A 101 8.18 -5.30 9.73
N ALA A 102 7.86 -4.67 10.87
CA ALA A 102 8.26 -3.29 11.14
C ALA A 102 9.79 -3.07 11.11
N LYS A 103 10.57 -4.02 11.63
CA LYS A 103 12.04 -3.99 11.56
C LYS A 103 12.54 -4.06 10.12
N ASN A 104 11.93 -4.91 9.31
CA ASN A 104 12.29 -5.10 7.92
C ASN A 104 11.90 -3.90 7.02
N LEU A 105 11.00 -3.02 7.48
CA LEU A 105 10.65 -1.79 6.74
C LEU A 105 11.77 -0.75 6.74
N ILE A 106 12.63 -0.71 7.75
CA ILE A 106 13.58 0.40 7.97
C ILE A 106 14.48 0.66 6.74
N PRO A 107 15.13 -0.35 6.13
CA PRO A 107 15.95 -0.13 4.94
C PRO A 107 15.15 0.40 3.75
N GLU A 108 13.93 -0.09 3.56
CA GLU A 108 13.05 0.34 2.46
C GLU A 108 12.53 1.75 2.67
N ILE A 109 12.22 2.15 3.91
CA ILE A 109 11.87 3.54 4.24
C ILE A 109 13.02 4.48 3.87
N LYS A 110 14.27 4.14 4.19
CA LYS A 110 15.43 4.97 3.82
C LYS A 110 15.50 5.19 2.31
N LYS A 111 15.32 4.12 1.52
CA LYS A 111 15.30 4.21 0.05
C LYS A 111 14.15 5.09 -0.45
N LYS A 112 12.93 4.86 0.04
CA LYS A 112 11.74 5.63 -0.38
C LYS A 112 11.88 7.10 -0.03
N ILE A 113 12.39 7.43 1.16
CA ILE A 113 12.60 8.82 1.57
C ILE A 113 13.65 9.50 0.70
N HIS A 114 14.78 8.85 0.44
CA HIS A 114 15.81 9.41 -0.44
C HIS A 114 15.28 9.72 -1.85
N LEU A 115 14.47 8.81 -2.41
CA LEU A 115 13.92 8.96 -3.76
C LEU A 115 12.76 9.97 -3.81
N GLU A 116 11.84 9.90 -2.84
CA GLU A 116 10.54 10.57 -2.94
C GLU A 116 10.42 11.84 -2.10
N PHE A 117 11.25 11.99 -1.07
CA PHE A 117 11.21 13.07 -0.09
C PHE A 117 12.62 13.49 0.36
N PRO A 118 13.53 13.85 -0.58
CA PRO A 118 14.95 14.10 -0.26
C PRO A 118 15.15 15.19 0.78
N ASP A 119 14.32 16.23 0.81
CA ASP A 119 14.38 17.32 1.80
C ASP A 119 14.12 16.86 3.24
N ARG A 120 13.52 15.67 3.42
CA ARG A 120 13.23 15.06 4.73
C ARG A 120 14.24 13.99 5.12
N GLU A 121 15.16 13.63 4.24
CA GLU A 121 16.08 12.50 4.41
C GLU A 121 16.90 12.62 5.69
N LYS A 122 17.45 13.81 5.94
CA LYS A 122 18.27 14.04 7.13
C LYS A 122 17.47 13.84 8.42
N ILE A 123 16.28 14.43 8.51
CA ILE A 123 15.43 14.36 9.70
C ILE A 123 15.00 12.90 9.99
N ILE A 124 14.62 12.16 8.95
CA ILE A 124 14.17 10.78 9.10
C ILE A 124 15.35 9.85 9.42
N SER A 125 16.52 10.08 8.82
CA SER A 125 17.74 9.32 9.14
C SER A 125 18.18 9.53 10.58
N ASP A 126 18.07 10.75 11.11
CA ASP A 126 18.35 11.05 12.52
C ASP A 126 17.34 10.36 13.45
N ALA A 127 16.06 10.32 13.07
CA ALA A 127 15.03 9.60 13.82
C ALA A 127 15.24 8.08 13.84
N ILE A 128 15.69 7.49 12.72
CA ILE A 128 16.07 6.07 12.66
C ILE A 128 17.30 5.81 13.54
N SER A 129 18.31 6.67 13.48
CA SER A 129 19.49 6.54 14.34
C SER A 129 19.11 6.60 15.82
N ALA A 130 18.20 7.51 16.20
CA ALA A 130 17.65 7.57 17.54
C ALA A 130 16.87 6.29 17.93
N HIS A 131 16.14 5.66 17.00
CA HIS A 131 15.51 4.37 17.23
C HIS A 131 16.53 3.27 17.52
N ASP A 132 17.57 3.16 16.68
CA ASP A 132 18.63 2.16 16.79
C ASP A 132 19.39 2.32 18.12
N GLU A 133 19.61 3.57 18.57
CA GLU A 133 20.20 3.93 19.86
C GLU A 133 19.23 3.83 21.05
N LYS A 134 18.00 3.34 20.84
CA LYS A 134 16.93 3.23 21.85
C LYS A 134 16.50 4.56 22.48
N ARG A 135 16.78 5.68 21.82
CA ARG A 135 16.34 7.04 22.20
C ARG A 135 14.90 7.28 21.71
N PHE A 136 13.97 6.48 22.22
CA PHE A 136 12.56 6.49 21.77
C PHE A 136 11.81 7.79 22.07
N THR A 137 12.26 8.56 23.06
CA THR A 137 11.75 9.91 23.34
C THR A 137 12.05 10.89 22.20
N LEU A 138 13.04 10.61 21.36
CA LEU A 138 13.40 11.42 20.19
C LEU A 138 12.83 10.82 18.91
N SER A 139 12.92 9.51 18.72
CA SER A 139 12.49 8.88 17.47
C SER A 139 10.97 8.93 17.26
N ILE A 140 10.17 8.57 18.28
CA ILE A 140 8.72 8.44 18.16
C ILE A 140 8.05 9.77 17.78
N PRO A 141 8.29 10.90 18.47
CA PRO A 141 7.67 12.17 18.08
C PRO A 141 8.04 12.59 16.65
N ILE A 142 9.30 12.39 16.25
CA ILE A 142 9.76 12.79 14.91
C ILE A 142 9.10 11.93 13.82
N PHE A 143 8.97 10.62 14.01
CA PHE A 143 8.23 9.77 13.06
C PHE A 143 6.79 10.23 12.88
N LEU A 144 6.09 10.56 13.98
CA LEU A 144 4.70 11.03 13.93
C LEU A 144 4.57 12.40 13.23
N ILE A 145 5.47 13.34 13.53
CA ILE A 145 5.47 14.67 12.91
C ILE A 145 5.81 14.58 11.42
N GLN A 146 6.83 13.80 11.05
CA GLN A 146 7.21 13.64 9.65
C GLN A 146 6.15 12.91 8.83
N ALA A 147 5.46 11.91 9.41
CA ALA A 147 4.30 11.30 8.78
C ALA A 147 3.19 12.32 8.50
N GLU A 148 2.90 13.25 9.41
CA GLU A 148 1.94 14.33 9.13
C GLU A 148 2.41 15.26 8.01
N GLY A 149 3.69 15.65 8.02
CA GLY A 149 4.28 16.51 6.99
C GLY A 149 4.20 15.88 5.59
N ILE A 150 4.59 14.60 5.48
CA ILE A 150 4.53 13.84 4.23
C ILE A 150 3.08 13.69 3.75
N CYS A 151 2.14 13.38 4.65
CA CYS A 151 0.73 13.27 4.28
C CYS A 151 0.19 14.57 3.69
N ARG A 152 0.58 15.73 4.25
CA ARG A 152 0.20 17.05 3.71
C ARG A 152 0.81 17.32 2.34
N GLU A 153 2.01 16.83 2.09
CA GLU A 153 2.67 16.95 0.79
C GLU A 153 1.99 16.10 -0.29
N ILE A 154 1.51 14.90 0.07
CA ILE A 154 0.81 13.99 -0.85
C ILE A 154 -0.64 14.40 -1.08
N LEU A 155 -1.38 14.65 0.00
CA LEU A 155 -2.85 14.77 -0.01
C LEU A 155 -3.36 16.18 0.30
N GLU A 156 -2.49 17.15 0.56
CA GLU A 156 -2.84 18.52 1.00
C GLU A 156 -3.70 18.55 2.27
N THR A 157 -3.68 17.47 3.05
CA THR A 157 -4.43 17.33 4.30
C THR A 157 -3.60 16.59 5.35
N SER A 158 -3.97 16.76 6.62
CA SER A 158 -3.39 16.00 7.72
C SER A 158 -4.03 14.61 7.78
N PRO A 159 -3.32 13.56 8.22
CA PRO A 159 -3.95 12.27 8.54
C PRO A 159 -4.83 12.36 9.81
N TYR A 160 -4.87 13.53 10.47
CA TYR A 160 -5.61 13.81 11.71
C TYR A 160 -6.82 14.75 11.51
N PHE A 161 -7.31 14.86 10.28
CA PHE A 161 -8.44 15.72 9.88
C PHE A 161 -9.75 15.40 10.63
N THR A 162 -10.71 16.34 10.56
CA THR A 162 -12.05 16.16 11.16
C THR A 162 -12.82 15.06 10.42
N ARG A 163 -13.07 13.96 11.14
CA ARG A 163 -13.77 12.77 10.63
C ARG A 163 -15.24 13.03 10.30
N GLY A 164 -15.79 12.17 9.44
CA GLY A 164 -17.17 12.22 8.94
C GLY A 164 -17.22 12.27 7.41
N LYS A 165 -18.42 12.08 6.85
CA LYS A 165 -18.65 11.98 5.38
C LYS A 165 -17.95 13.07 4.56
N LYS A 166 -17.85 14.29 5.10
CA LYS A 166 -17.19 15.40 4.43
C LYS A 166 -15.67 15.21 4.31
N GLY A 167 -15.01 14.74 5.37
CA GLY A 167 -13.56 14.47 5.37
C GLY A 167 -13.20 13.25 4.53
N GLU A 168 -14.01 12.20 4.60
CA GLU A 168 -13.85 11.00 3.78
C GLU A 168 -13.93 11.30 2.28
N ASN A 169 -14.92 12.11 1.86
CA ASN A 169 -15.07 12.51 0.47
C ASN A 169 -13.89 13.35 -0.04
N ILE A 170 -13.31 14.21 0.82
CA ILE A 170 -12.13 15.00 0.45
C ILE A 170 -10.93 14.09 0.18
N ILE A 171 -10.70 13.10 1.05
CA ILE A 171 -9.57 12.15 0.89
C ILE A 171 -9.76 11.27 -0.32
N LYS A 172 -10.96 10.69 -0.50
CA LYS A 172 -11.25 9.87 -1.68
C LYS A 172 -11.03 10.65 -2.96
N LYS A 173 -11.52 11.90 -3.02
CA LYS A 173 -11.29 12.78 -4.17
C LYS A 173 -9.81 13.07 -4.39
N LYS A 174 -9.05 13.38 -3.33
CA LYS A 174 -7.61 13.66 -3.43
C LYS A 174 -6.82 12.44 -3.91
N ILE A 175 -7.19 11.25 -3.46
CA ILE A 175 -6.57 10.00 -3.91
C ILE A 175 -6.94 9.70 -5.34
N GLU A 176 -8.19 9.91 -5.75
CA GLU A 176 -8.57 9.84 -7.16
C GLU A 176 -7.77 10.84 -8.01
N GLU A 177 -7.53 12.05 -7.52
CA GLU A 177 -6.65 13.03 -8.18
C GLU A 177 -5.21 12.51 -8.31
N VAL A 178 -4.65 11.86 -7.28
CA VAL A 178 -3.31 11.24 -7.32
C VAL A 178 -3.29 10.09 -8.34
N LEU A 179 -4.23 9.16 -8.26
CA LEU A 179 -4.38 8.02 -9.19
C LEU A 179 -4.48 8.47 -10.65
N ASN A 180 -5.23 9.54 -10.91
CA ASN A 180 -5.42 10.06 -12.26
C ASN A 180 -4.13 10.67 -12.85
N ARG A 181 -3.21 11.20 -12.03
CA ARG A 181 -1.92 11.73 -12.50
C ARG A 181 -1.03 10.66 -13.11
N TYR A 182 -1.20 9.40 -12.67
CA TYR A 182 -0.45 8.24 -13.16
C TYR A 182 -1.18 7.45 -14.26
N SER A 183 -2.28 7.98 -14.80
CA SER A 183 -2.97 7.32 -15.91
C SER A 183 -2.11 7.30 -17.17
N VAL A 184 -1.80 6.10 -17.67
CA VAL A 184 -1.03 5.90 -18.91
C VAL A 184 -1.96 5.39 -20.00
N LYS A 185 -1.99 6.08 -21.16
CA LYS A 185 -2.60 5.61 -22.41
C LYS A 185 -4.01 5.01 -22.28
N GLY A 186 -4.91 5.70 -21.57
CA GLY A 186 -6.32 5.31 -21.47
C GLY A 186 -6.64 4.22 -20.45
N ILE A 187 -5.62 3.61 -19.81
CA ILE A 187 -5.80 2.75 -18.64
C ILE A 187 -5.86 3.67 -17.42
N ARG A 188 -7.06 3.85 -16.87
CA ARG A 188 -7.27 4.55 -15.60
C ARG A 188 -7.23 3.53 -14.48
N PRO A 189 -6.24 3.57 -13.57
CA PRO A 189 -6.33 2.77 -12.36
C PRO A 189 -7.60 3.22 -11.62
N LYS A 190 -8.53 2.28 -11.44
CA LYS A 190 -9.77 2.54 -10.71
C LYS A 190 -9.50 2.34 -9.23
N PHE A 191 -10.23 3.11 -8.43
CA PHE A 191 -10.37 2.85 -7.01
C PHE A 191 -10.93 1.43 -6.82
N ASP A 192 -10.07 0.49 -6.42
CA ASP A 192 -10.43 -0.91 -6.25
C ASP A 192 -10.70 -1.26 -4.78
N SER A 193 -11.13 -2.50 -4.53
CA SER A 193 -11.45 -2.97 -3.18
C SER A 193 -10.23 -2.93 -2.25
N ILE A 194 -9.04 -3.28 -2.77
CA ILE A 194 -7.79 -3.29 -2.01
C ILE A 194 -7.43 -1.86 -1.60
N THR A 195 -7.54 -0.90 -2.51
CA THR A 195 -7.30 0.50 -2.24
C THR A 195 -8.24 1.03 -1.17
N ASN A 196 -9.53 0.72 -1.29
CA ASN A 196 -10.49 1.10 -0.26
C ASN A 196 -10.13 0.54 1.13
N ILE A 197 -9.65 -0.70 1.19
CA ILE A 197 -9.27 -1.34 2.45
C ILE A 197 -8.04 -0.66 3.07
N PHE A 198 -6.97 -0.41 2.32
CA PHE A 198 -5.81 0.31 2.87
C PHE A 198 -6.14 1.72 3.35
N LEU A 199 -7.10 2.38 2.70
CA LEU A 199 -7.56 3.70 3.12
C LEU A 199 -8.42 3.68 4.38
N ASN A 200 -8.95 2.54 4.79
CA ASN A 200 -9.68 2.43 6.06
C ASN A 200 -8.83 2.91 7.25
N HIS A 201 -7.49 2.77 7.21
CA HIS A 201 -6.59 3.30 8.24
C HIS A 201 -6.57 4.84 8.33
N LEU A 202 -6.84 5.55 7.23
CA LEU A 202 -7.00 7.02 7.23
C LEU A 202 -8.43 7.45 7.56
N LEU A 203 -9.41 6.69 7.09
CA LEU A 203 -10.83 7.03 7.23
C LEU A 203 -11.37 6.73 8.64
N ASN A 204 -10.79 5.74 9.33
CA ASN A 204 -11.21 5.33 10.67
C ASN A 204 -10.29 5.86 11.77
N GLU A 205 -10.81 5.83 13.00
CA GLU A 205 -10.02 6.07 14.19
C GLU A 205 -9.11 4.88 14.49
N THR A 206 -7.86 5.18 14.83
CA THR A 206 -6.86 4.20 15.28
C THR A 206 -6.24 4.69 16.58
N GLU A 207 -5.48 3.84 17.26
CA GLU A 207 -4.68 4.23 18.42
C GLU A 207 -3.81 5.48 18.13
N ILE A 208 -3.21 5.60 16.94
CA ILE A 208 -2.35 6.74 16.60
C ILE A 208 -3.14 8.02 16.35
N THR A 209 -4.26 7.90 15.65
CA THR A 209 -5.04 9.07 15.21
C THR A 209 -6.15 9.47 16.17
N LYS A 210 -6.39 8.71 17.25
CA LYS A 210 -7.52 8.99 18.16
C LYS A 210 -7.39 10.31 18.89
N LYS A 211 -8.51 11.05 18.97
CA LYS A 211 -8.55 12.33 19.69
C LYS A 211 -8.68 12.07 21.18
N THR A 212 -7.91 12.80 21.98
CA THR A 212 -7.96 12.69 23.44
C THR A 212 -8.52 13.98 24.03
N ASN A 213 -9.52 13.87 24.91
CA ASN A 213 -10.14 15.02 25.59
C ASN A 213 -9.32 15.51 26.81
N GLY A 214 -7.99 15.58 26.69
CA GLY A 214 -7.12 16.11 27.75
C GLY A 214 -6.88 15.19 28.96
N ILE A 215 -7.43 13.97 28.97
CA ILE A 215 -7.21 13.02 30.07
C ILE A 215 -5.89 12.30 29.85
N SER A 216 -5.03 12.29 30.88
CA SER A 216 -3.77 11.56 30.92
C SER A 216 -4.03 10.09 30.56
N VAL A 217 -3.80 9.73 29.30
CA VAL A 217 -3.80 8.33 28.93
C VAL A 217 -2.52 7.79 29.55
N LYS A 218 -2.62 7.18 30.74
CA LYS A 218 -1.58 6.29 31.29
C LYS A 218 -1.48 5.02 30.43
N SER A 219 -1.70 5.11 29.11
CA SER A 219 -1.44 3.99 28.21
C SER A 219 0.01 4.06 27.79
N GLN A 220 0.61 2.89 27.70
CA GLN A 220 1.86 2.69 26.96
C GLN A 220 1.60 2.71 25.44
N GLY A 221 0.51 3.30 24.96
CA GLY A 221 0.13 3.33 23.55
C GLY A 221 0.75 4.50 22.77
N VAL A 222 0.66 4.43 21.44
CA VAL A 222 1.20 5.45 20.54
C VAL A 222 0.14 6.49 20.21
N HIS A 223 -0.24 7.32 21.18
CA HIS A 223 -1.22 8.38 20.96
C HIS A 223 -0.54 9.66 20.50
N ARG A 224 -0.69 10.04 19.23
CA ARG A 224 -0.02 11.24 18.70
C ARG A 224 -0.34 12.50 19.50
N GLN A 225 -1.62 12.74 19.82
CA GLN A 225 -2.00 13.95 20.54
C GLN A 225 -1.35 13.99 21.93
N SER A 226 -1.43 12.91 22.71
CA SER A 226 -0.87 12.90 24.06
C SER A 226 0.66 12.86 24.09
N ILE A 227 1.31 12.23 23.11
CA ILE A 227 2.78 12.22 23.00
C ILE A 227 3.29 13.62 22.65
N ILE A 228 2.74 14.25 21.61
CA ILE A 228 3.22 15.56 21.15
C ILE A 228 2.92 16.68 22.15
N HIS A 229 1.82 16.58 22.90
CA HIS A 229 1.49 17.53 23.97
C HIS A 229 2.09 17.15 25.34
N GLY A 230 2.87 16.07 25.43
CA GLY A 230 3.57 15.67 26.66
C GLY A 230 2.69 15.09 27.77
N TRP A 231 1.44 14.73 27.48
CA TRP A 231 0.53 14.10 28.45
C TRP A 231 0.83 12.62 28.68
N ASN A 232 1.43 11.95 27.69
CA ASN A 232 1.92 10.59 27.82
C ASN A 232 3.45 10.63 27.97
N ILE A 233 3.96 10.13 29.09
CA ILE A 233 5.41 9.98 29.36
C ILE A 233 5.88 8.52 29.31
N ASN A 234 4.96 7.57 29.19
CA ASN A 234 5.22 6.13 29.20
C ASN A 234 5.27 5.51 27.79
N TYR A 235 5.14 6.33 26.75
CA TYR A 235 5.29 5.91 25.36
C TYR A 235 6.70 5.41 24.95
N PRO A 236 7.83 5.80 25.60
CA PRO A 236 9.16 5.43 25.10
C PRO A 236 9.46 3.94 25.25
N ASN A 237 9.21 3.15 24.21
CA ASN A 237 9.63 1.75 24.09
C ASN A 237 9.78 1.34 22.62
N GLU A 238 10.47 0.23 22.38
CA GLU A 238 10.77 -0.27 21.03
C GLU A 238 9.51 -0.55 20.22
N LYS A 239 8.53 -1.24 20.83
CA LYS A 239 7.26 -1.60 20.18
C LYS A 239 6.52 -0.36 19.66
N ASN A 240 6.48 0.71 20.44
CA ASN A 240 5.86 1.97 20.04
C ASN A 240 6.63 2.70 18.95
N SER A 241 7.95 2.64 19.00
CA SER A 241 8.79 3.16 17.92
C SER A 241 8.56 2.42 16.61
N LEU A 242 8.43 1.08 16.65
CA LEU A 242 8.12 0.27 15.48
C LEU A 242 6.72 0.55 14.93
N LYS A 243 5.71 0.75 15.79
CA LYS A 243 4.37 1.20 15.37
C LYS A 243 4.40 2.56 14.66
N ALA A 244 5.18 3.51 15.18
CA ALA A 244 5.36 4.82 14.54
C ALA A 244 6.08 4.71 13.19
N ILE A 245 7.04 3.79 13.05
CA ILE A 245 7.71 3.45 11.78
C ILE A 245 6.70 2.86 10.78
N CYS A 246 5.85 1.91 11.20
CA CYS A 246 4.78 1.37 10.35
C CYS A 246 3.84 2.48 9.87
N PHE A 247 3.46 3.41 10.75
CA PHE A 247 2.62 4.55 10.38
C PHE A 247 3.32 5.47 9.37
N LEU A 248 4.60 5.77 9.56
CA LEU A 248 5.39 6.54 8.60
C LEU A 248 5.44 5.85 7.23
N ASN A 249 5.75 4.55 7.18
CA ASN A 249 5.77 3.79 5.92
C ASN A 249 4.40 3.78 5.24
N TYR A 250 3.33 3.58 6.01
CA TYR A 250 1.97 3.64 5.51
C TYR A 250 1.68 4.96 4.80
N ILE A 251 2.04 6.09 5.41
CA ILE A 251 1.86 7.41 4.78
C ILE A 251 2.74 7.56 3.53
N ILE A 252 4.02 7.15 3.57
CA ILE A 252 4.91 7.20 2.41
C ILE A 252 4.32 6.42 1.22
N CYS A 253 3.78 5.23 1.49
CA CYS A 253 3.17 4.38 0.47
C CYS A 253 1.92 4.99 -0.17
N LEU A 254 1.28 6.01 0.41
CA LEU A 254 0.16 6.71 -0.22
C LEU A 254 0.59 7.44 -1.51
N LYS A 255 1.87 7.77 -1.67
CA LYS A 255 2.39 8.35 -2.92
C LYS A 255 2.49 7.32 -4.06
N LEU A 256 2.54 6.03 -3.71
CA LEU A 256 2.66 4.89 -4.62
C LEU A 256 1.31 4.30 -5.01
N ILE A 257 0.20 4.85 -4.48
CA ILE A 257 -1.17 4.55 -4.91
C ILE A 257 -1.45 5.33 -6.18
#